data_AF-A0A7J4VPM9-F1
#
_entry.id   AF-A0A7J4VPM9-F1
#
_cell.length_a   1.000
_cell.length_b   1.000
_cell.length_c   1.000
_cell.angle_alpha   90.00
_cell.angle_beta   90.00
_cell.angle_gamma   90.00
#
_symmetry.space_group_name_H-M   'P 1'
#
loop_
_entity.id
_entity.type
_entity.pdbx_description
1 polymer ?
#
loop_
_entity_poly.entity_id
_entity_poly.type
_entity_poly.pdbx_seq_one_letter_code
_entity_poly.pdbx_strand_id
1 'polypeptide(L)'
;MIYLHDGTADRSVTTSGIAAYWLAESGLSTASDERARKILEKLEQLGNWAAGEIMGRRRHNQERAESGYHDVVPRLTGPQMLVRRYLRRNPGAAPEQVAAGIEMPPATVNEVVSELRLAGILQGGRSADGLFLTESELRRYEMLD
;
A
#
# COMPACT_ATOMS: atom_id res chain seq x y z
N MET A 1 0.44 -4.57 -16.14
CA MET A 1 1.16 -5.70 -16.79
C MET A 1 1.23 -6.85 -15.80
N ILE A 2 1.05 -8.10 -16.23
CA ILE A 2 1.07 -9.29 -15.36
C ILE A 2 2.35 -10.07 -15.64
N TYR A 3 3.03 -10.47 -14.56
CA TYR A 3 4.26 -11.25 -14.54
C TYR A 3 4.02 -12.48 -13.67
N LEU A 4 4.64 -13.61 -13.99
CA LEU A 4 4.62 -14.81 -13.16
C LEU A 4 5.99 -15.02 -12.53
N HIS A 5 6.03 -15.38 -11.25
CA HIS A 5 7.26 -15.66 -10.53
C HIS A 5 7.13 -16.87 -9.60
N ASP A 6 8.27 -17.49 -9.29
CA ASP A 6 8.37 -18.69 -8.43
C ASP A 6 8.30 -18.34 -6.94
N GLY A 7 7.48 -17.35 -6.59
CA GLY A 7 7.25 -16.97 -5.21
C GLY A 7 6.12 -17.78 -4.59
N THR A 8 5.87 -17.52 -3.31
CA THR A 8 4.77 -18.14 -2.55
C THR A 8 3.57 -17.22 -2.38
N ALA A 9 3.68 -15.96 -2.79
CA ALA A 9 2.61 -14.98 -2.67
C ALA A 9 2.64 -13.98 -3.83
N ASP A 10 1.44 -13.62 -4.29
CA ASP A 10 1.25 -12.57 -5.28
C ASP A 10 1.74 -11.23 -4.74
N ARG A 11 2.31 -10.40 -5.62
CA ARG A 11 2.74 -9.04 -5.26
C ARG A 11 2.37 -8.04 -6.36
N SER A 12 2.06 -6.82 -5.95
CA SER A 12 1.88 -5.70 -6.88
C SER A 12 2.96 -4.65 -6.63
N VAL A 13 3.63 -4.23 -7.70
CA VAL A 13 4.63 -3.17 -7.68
C VAL A 13 4.16 -2.06 -8.60
N THR A 14 3.95 -0.87 -8.05
CA THR A 14 3.62 0.32 -8.85
C THR A 14 4.87 1.13 -9.07
N THR A 15 5.33 1.23 -10.31
CA THR A 15 6.49 2.03 -10.71
C THR A 15 6.02 3.13 -11.65
N SER A 16 6.30 4.39 -11.31
CA SER A 16 5.91 5.56 -12.12
C SER A 16 4.41 5.61 -12.48
N GLY A 17 3.54 5.17 -11.58
CA GLY A 17 2.09 5.15 -11.79
C GLY A 17 1.59 3.97 -12.64
N ILE A 18 2.47 3.09 -13.13
CA ILE A 18 2.10 1.89 -13.87
C ILE A 18 2.18 0.69 -12.92
N ALA A 19 1.05 -0.01 -12.77
CA ALA A 19 0.98 -1.20 -11.94
C ALA A 19 1.50 -2.45 -12.69
N ALA A 20 2.55 -3.06 -12.14
CA ALA A 20 3.03 -4.39 -12.47
C ALA A 20 2.54 -5.37 -11.41
N TYR A 21 1.84 -6.42 -11.85
CA TYR A 21 1.30 -7.47 -11.01
C TYR A 21 2.13 -8.72 -11.20
N TRP A 22 2.51 -9.35 -10.12
CA TRP A 22 3.35 -10.52 -10.08
C TRP A 22 2.53 -11.62 -9.41
N LEU A 23 2.18 -12.65 -10.16
CA LEU A 23 1.46 -13.82 -9.67
C LEU A 23 2.47 -14.89 -9.26
N ALA A 24 2.31 -15.41 -8.06
CA ALA A 24 3.11 -16.49 -7.53
C ALA A 24 2.62 -17.83 -8.09
N GLU A 25 3.53 -18.61 -8.66
CA GLU A 25 3.30 -20.01 -9.02
C GLU A 25 4.45 -20.84 -8.46
N SER A 26 4.16 -21.69 -7.49
CA SER A 26 5.16 -22.52 -6.83
C SER A 26 5.58 -23.69 -7.71
N GLY A 27 6.89 -23.97 -7.79
CA GLY A 27 7.39 -25.13 -8.50
C GLY A 27 7.49 -24.90 -10.01
N LEU A 28 7.80 -23.66 -10.40
CA LEU A 28 8.20 -23.35 -11.76
C LEU A 28 9.53 -24.04 -12.06
N SER A 29 9.60 -24.75 -13.18
CA SER A 29 10.82 -25.43 -13.60
C SER A 29 11.94 -24.41 -13.84
N THR A 30 13.18 -24.81 -13.57
CA THR A 30 14.37 -24.04 -13.96
C THR A 30 14.67 -24.19 -15.46
N ALA A 31 14.12 -25.22 -16.12
CA ALA A 31 14.20 -25.38 -17.57
C ALA A 31 13.27 -24.38 -18.27
N SER A 32 13.82 -23.60 -19.21
CA SER A 32 13.13 -22.50 -19.89
C SER A 32 11.82 -22.92 -20.54
N ASP A 33 11.83 -24.07 -21.21
CA ASP A 33 10.72 -24.51 -22.06
C ASP A 33 9.55 -25.05 -21.24
N GLU A 34 9.87 -25.81 -20.18
CA GLU A 34 8.89 -26.31 -19.23
C GLU A 34 8.29 -25.17 -18.41
N ARG A 35 9.11 -24.19 -18.03
CA ARG A 35 8.65 -22.96 -17.36
C ARG A 35 7.70 -22.16 -18.25
N ALA A 36 8.05 -21.96 -19.52
CA ALA A 36 7.20 -21.26 -20.47
C ALA A 36 5.86 -21.98 -20.65
N ARG A 37 5.87 -23.33 -20.75
CA ARG A 37 4.65 -24.14 -20.88
C ARG A 37 3.74 -24.01 -19.66
N LYS A 38 4.27 -24.16 -18.44
CA LYS A 38 3.48 -23.98 -17.20
C LYS A 38 2.91 -22.56 -17.07
N ILE A 39 3.68 -21.55 -17.47
CA ILE A 39 3.22 -20.16 -17.50
C ILE A 39 2.03 -20.00 -18.44
N LEU A 40 2.11 -20.55 -19.65
CA LEU A 40 1.02 -20.47 -20.63
C LEU A 40 -0.23 -21.23 -20.16
N GLU A 41 -0.08 -22.42 -19.60
CA GLU A 41 -1.18 -23.20 -19.00
C GLU A 41 -1.85 -22.44 -17.85
N LYS A 42 -1.07 -21.77 -17.00
CA LYS A 42 -1.63 -20.96 -15.91
C LYS A 42 -2.36 -19.72 -16.42
N LEU A 43 -1.82 -19.04 -17.43
CA LEU A 43 -2.49 -17.90 -18.06
C LEU A 43 -3.79 -18.32 -18.76
N GLU A 44 -3.82 -19.49 -19.37
CA GLU A 44 -5.03 -20.09 -19.95
C GLU A 44 -6.08 -20.41 -18.86
N GLN A 45 -5.66 -21.03 -17.75
CA GLN A 45 -6.54 -21.32 -16.61
C GLN A 45 -7.12 -20.07 -15.95
N LEU A 46 -6.33 -19.00 -15.85
CA LEU A 46 -6.80 -17.71 -15.33
C LEU A 46 -7.86 -17.06 -16.23
N GLY A 47 -7.89 -17.43 -17.51
CA GLY A 47 -8.95 -17.07 -18.47
C GLY A 47 -9.41 -15.61 -18.36
N ASN A 48 -10.74 -15.43 -18.38
CA ASN A 48 -11.38 -14.12 -18.21
C ASN A 48 -11.40 -13.62 -16.75
N TRP A 49 -10.96 -14.42 -15.78
CA TRP A 49 -10.99 -14.05 -14.37
C TRP A 49 -9.96 -12.96 -14.06
N ALA A 50 -8.73 -13.09 -14.57
CA ALA A 50 -7.71 -12.05 -14.43
C ALA A 50 -8.12 -10.73 -15.10
N ALA A 51 -8.76 -10.81 -16.27
CA ALA A 51 -9.32 -9.65 -16.94
C ALA A 51 -10.51 -9.04 -16.16
N GLY A 52 -11.37 -9.88 -15.60
CA GLY A 52 -12.50 -9.49 -14.76
C GLY A 52 -12.08 -8.79 -13.47
N GLU A 53 -11.05 -9.29 -12.79
CA GLU A 53 -10.52 -8.71 -11.57
C GLU A 53 -9.83 -7.36 -11.83
N ILE A 54 -9.06 -7.26 -12.92
CA ILE A 54 -8.43 -5.99 -13.32
C ILE A 54 -9.49 -4.96 -13.72
N MET A 55 -10.52 -5.36 -14.47
CA MET A 55 -11.61 -4.47 -14.86
C MET A 55 -12.50 -4.09 -13.67
N GLY A 56 -12.78 -5.01 -12.76
CA GLY A 56 -13.53 -4.76 -11.53
C GLY A 56 -12.80 -3.78 -10.61
N ARG A 57 -11.48 -3.95 -10.43
CA ARG A 57 -10.66 -3.02 -9.63
C ARG A 57 -10.44 -1.68 -10.33
N ARG A 58 -10.33 -1.66 -11.67
CA ARG A 58 -10.31 -0.41 -12.45
C ARG A 58 -11.62 0.35 -12.30
N ARG A 59 -12.76 -0.33 -12.40
CA ARG A 59 -14.08 0.26 -12.19
C ARG A 59 -14.20 0.82 -10.76
N HIS A 60 -13.82 0.06 -9.75
CA HIS A 60 -13.85 0.51 -8.36
C HIS A 60 -12.92 1.72 -8.10
N ASN A 61 -11.73 1.74 -8.71
CA ASN A 61 -10.83 2.90 -8.64
C ASN A 61 -11.40 4.12 -9.37
N GLN A 62 -12.11 3.90 -10.47
CA GLN A 62 -12.76 4.97 -11.23
C GLN A 62 -13.99 5.51 -10.49
N GLU A 63 -14.81 4.65 -9.91
CA GLU A 63 -15.92 5.02 -9.01
C GLU A 63 -15.43 5.82 -7.79
N ARG A 64 -14.26 5.47 -7.23
CA ARG A 64 -13.61 6.27 -6.16
C ARG A 64 -13.10 7.63 -6.65
N ALA A 65 -12.58 7.70 -7.87
CA ALA A 65 -12.15 8.97 -8.46
C ALA A 65 -13.34 9.89 -8.78
N GLU A 66 -14.45 9.33 -9.24
CA GLU A 66 -15.66 10.06 -9.65
C GLU A 66 -16.55 10.45 -8.45
N SER A 67 -16.49 9.72 -7.33
CA SER A 67 -17.26 10.00 -6.11
C SER A 67 -16.67 11.10 -5.21
N GLY A 68 -15.55 11.73 -5.59
CA GLY A 68 -14.86 12.69 -4.73
C GLY A 68 -14.23 12.06 -3.49
N TYR A 69 -14.09 10.73 -3.43
CA TYR A 69 -13.45 10.03 -2.31
C TYR A 69 -12.03 10.57 -2.01
N HIS A 70 -11.33 11.02 -3.05
CA HIS A 70 -10.01 11.64 -2.92
C HIS A 70 -10.03 13.09 -2.42
N ASP A 71 -11.17 13.78 -2.48
CA ASP A 71 -11.35 15.09 -1.82
C ASP A 71 -11.50 14.91 -0.31
N VAL A 72 -11.89 13.70 0.14
CA VAL A 72 -12.13 13.35 1.55
C VAL A 72 -10.98 12.55 2.16
N VAL A 73 -10.22 11.78 1.38
CA VAL A 73 -9.10 10.92 1.84
C VAL A 73 -7.79 11.30 1.14
N PRO A 74 -6.78 11.84 1.86
CA PRO A 74 -5.49 12.20 1.29
C PRO A 74 -4.82 11.00 0.62
N ARG A 75 -4.22 11.21 -0.57
CA ARG A 75 -3.38 10.19 -1.21
C ARG A 75 -2.10 10.02 -0.40
N LEU A 76 -2.09 9.03 0.47
CA LEU A 76 -0.91 8.67 1.24
C LEU A 76 0.00 7.74 0.45
N THR A 77 1.30 8.00 0.51
CA THR A 77 2.33 7.05 0.07
C THR A 77 2.37 5.83 1.00
N GLY A 78 3.02 4.75 0.57
CA GLY A 78 3.24 3.56 1.42
C GLY A 78 3.85 3.90 2.79
N PRO A 79 4.96 4.65 2.84
CA PRO A 79 5.56 5.11 4.10
C PRO A 79 4.61 5.91 4.99
N GLN A 80 3.87 6.86 4.41
CA GLN A 80 2.88 7.66 5.12
C GLN A 80 1.76 6.81 5.71
N MET A 81 1.28 5.78 4.99
CA MET A 81 0.30 4.84 5.52
C MET A 81 0.85 4.01 6.68
N LEU A 82 2.11 3.59 6.63
CA LEU A 82 2.74 2.80 7.69
C LEU A 82 2.84 3.60 8.99
N VAL A 83 3.33 4.85 8.91
CA VAL A 83 3.39 5.77 10.05
C VAL A 83 1.99 6.01 10.63
N ARG A 84 0.99 6.33 9.79
CA ARG A 84 -0.40 6.53 10.21
C ARG A 84 -0.97 5.30 10.93
N ARG A 85 -0.79 4.10 10.38
CA ARG A 85 -1.28 2.83 10.97
C ARG A 85 -0.59 2.52 12.30
N TYR A 86 0.71 2.78 12.39
CA TYR A 86 1.46 2.57 13.61
C TYR A 86 0.97 3.49 14.73
N LEU A 87 0.81 4.79 14.44
CA LEU A 87 0.35 5.78 15.42
C LEU A 87 -1.11 5.60 15.83
N ARG A 88 -1.95 5.02 14.96
CA ARG A 88 -3.31 4.61 15.35
C ARG A 88 -3.30 3.60 16.51
N ARG A 89 -2.34 2.67 16.50
CA ARG A 89 -2.21 1.62 17.53
C ARG A 89 -1.38 2.06 18.73
N ASN A 90 -0.50 3.04 18.53
CA ASN A 90 0.45 3.53 19.52
C ASN A 90 0.40 5.08 19.58
N PRO A 91 -0.72 5.66 20.05
CA PRO A 91 -0.84 7.11 20.15
C PRO A 91 0.19 7.65 21.15
N GLY A 92 0.85 8.76 20.79
CA GLY A 92 1.87 9.37 21.62
C GLY A 92 3.27 8.76 21.47
N ALA A 93 3.47 7.84 20.50
CA ALA A 93 4.80 7.32 20.23
C ALA A 93 5.75 8.42 19.73
N ALA A 94 7.01 8.36 20.18
CA ALA A 94 8.07 9.22 19.69
C ALA A 94 8.50 8.82 18.26
N PRO A 95 9.04 9.75 17.44
CA PRO A 95 9.49 9.44 16.08
C PRO A 95 10.45 8.24 16.00
N GLU A 96 11.32 8.08 16.99
CA GLU A 96 12.29 6.98 17.07
C GLU A 96 11.60 5.63 17.30
N GLN A 97 10.53 5.61 18.10
CA GLN A 97 9.72 4.41 18.33
C GLN A 97 8.94 4.02 17.06
N VAL A 98 8.44 5.02 16.32
CA VAL A 98 7.81 4.80 15.02
C VAL A 98 8.82 4.18 14.04
N ALA A 99 10.01 4.77 13.92
CA ALA A 99 11.08 4.29 13.04
C ALA A 99 11.47 2.84 13.34
N ALA A 100 11.66 2.50 14.60
CA ALA A 100 11.91 1.12 15.01
C ALA A 100 10.72 0.20 14.70
N GLY A 101 9.50 0.65 14.99
CA GLY A 101 8.29 -0.17 14.87
C GLY A 101 7.81 -0.42 13.44
N ILE A 102 8.25 0.37 12.46
CA ILE A 102 7.97 0.16 11.03
C ILE A 102 9.22 -0.19 10.23
N GLU A 103 10.35 -0.45 10.90
CA GLU A 103 11.64 -0.82 10.32
C GLU A 103 12.12 0.15 9.22
N MET A 104 12.02 1.45 9.51
CA MET A 104 12.35 2.53 8.56
C MET A 104 13.45 3.44 9.12
N PRO A 105 14.37 3.96 8.28
CA PRO A 105 15.38 4.90 8.74
C PRO A 105 14.76 6.12 9.44
N PRO A 106 15.29 6.56 10.61
CA PRO A 106 14.75 7.71 11.34
C PRO A 106 14.65 8.99 10.51
N ALA A 107 15.61 9.22 9.60
CA ALA A 107 15.58 10.36 8.69
C ALA A 107 14.34 10.33 7.77
N THR A 108 14.05 9.18 7.17
CA THR A 108 12.86 8.98 6.32
C THR A 108 11.56 9.12 7.12
N VAL A 109 11.52 8.62 8.35
CA VAL A 109 10.35 8.81 9.23
C VAL A 109 10.13 10.28 9.56
N ASN A 110 11.19 11.04 9.82
CA ASN A 110 11.09 12.47 10.10
C ASN A 110 10.57 13.27 8.90
N GLU A 111 11.00 12.93 7.68
CA GLU A 111 10.46 13.49 6.44
C GLU A 111 8.97 13.18 6.31
N VAL A 112 8.59 11.91 6.45
CA VAL A 112 7.20 11.45 6.36
C VAL A 112 6.31 12.11 7.43
N VAL A 113 6.79 12.22 8.67
CA VAL A 113 6.06 12.90 9.76
C VAL A 113 5.85 14.37 9.43
N SER A 114 6.86 15.03 8.84
CA SER A 114 6.75 16.43 8.43
C SER A 114 5.69 16.61 7.33
N GLU A 115 5.69 15.75 6.33
CA GLU A 115 4.68 15.74 5.27
C GLU A 115 3.26 15.49 5.80
N LEU A 116 3.10 14.51 6.69
CA LEU A 116 1.81 14.18 7.28
C LEU A 116 1.28 15.30 8.20
N ARG A 117 2.15 16.09 8.83
CA ARG A 117 1.75 17.29 9.56
C ARG A 117 1.27 18.39 8.63
N LEU A 118 1.99 18.65 7.54
CA LEU A 118 1.58 19.63 6.53
C LEU A 118 0.22 19.26 5.92
N ALA A 119 -0.05 17.96 5.78
CA ALA A 119 -1.34 17.45 5.33
C ALA A 119 -2.46 17.48 6.39
N GLY A 120 -2.19 17.94 7.62
CA GLY A 120 -3.17 18.00 8.71
C GLY A 120 -3.58 16.63 9.28
N ILE A 121 -2.75 15.61 9.06
CA ILE A 121 -3.02 14.21 9.46
C ILE A 121 -2.42 13.92 10.84
N LEU A 122 -1.28 14.54 11.15
CA LEU A 122 -0.59 14.41 12.43
C LEU A 122 -0.55 15.72 13.22
N GLN A 123 -0.54 15.59 14.54
CA GLN A 123 -0.29 16.66 15.51
C GLN A 123 0.73 16.20 16.59
N GLY A 124 1.28 17.15 17.36
CA GLY A 124 2.32 16.89 18.37
C GLY A 124 3.74 16.77 17.80
N GLY A 125 4.74 16.46 18.63
CA GLY A 125 6.13 16.14 18.24
C GLY A 125 7.04 17.29 17.81
N ARG A 126 6.93 18.45 18.45
CA ARG A 126 8.03 19.42 18.47
C ARG A 126 8.95 19.07 19.65
N SER A 127 9.84 18.09 19.44
CA SER A 127 10.98 17.75 20.31
C SER A 127 10.75 16.95 21.61
N ALA A 128 9.54 16.84 22.18
CA ALA A 128 9.32 15.99 23.37
C ALA A 128 7.90 15.39 23.47
N ASP A 129 6.92 15.95 22.76
CA ASP A 129 5.57 15.43 22.76
C ASP A 129 5.42 14.26 21.79
N GLY A 130 4.70 13.23 22.19
CA GLY A 130 4.36 12.10 21.32
C GLY A 130 3.64 12.52 20.03
N LEU A 131 3.68 11.67 19.01
CA LEU A 131 2.96 11.86 17.77
C LEU A 131 1.52 11.33 17.89
N PHE A 132 0.56 12.10 17.40
CA PHE A 132 -0.85 11.73 17.40
C PHE A 132 -1.49 11.94 16.04
N LEU A 133 -2.46 11.10 15.70
CA LEU A 133 -3.40 11.40 14.61
C LEU A 133 -4.28 12.57 15.02
N THR A 134 -4.65 13.43 14.07
CA THR A 134 -5.64 14.49 14.33
C THR A 134 -7.02 13.89 14.57
N GLU A 135 -7.90 14.62 15.27
CA GLU A 135 -9.28 14.17 15.49
C GLU A 135 -10.05 13.93 14.18
N SER A 136 -9.82 14.77 13.18
CA SER A 136 -10.39 14.59 11.84
C SER A 136 -9.95 13.27 11.22
N GLU A 137 -8.72 12.86 11.48
CA GLU A 137 -8.18 11.60 10.97
C GLU A 137 -8.69 10.38 11.74
N LEU A 138 -8.90 10.51 13.05
CA LEU A 138 -9.53 9.47 13.86
C LEU A 138 -10.99 9.26 13.45
N ARG A 139 -11.77 10.33 13.28
CA ARG A 139 -13.16 10.26 12.79
C ARG A 139 -13.30 9.60 11.42
N ARG A 140 -12.32 9.80 10.52
CA ARG A 140 -12.30 9.11 9.22
C ARG A 140 -12.25 7.59 9.34
N TYR A 141 -11.62 7.06 10.38
CA TYR A 141 -11.60 5.61 10.60
C TYR A 141 -12.95 5.06 11.06
N GLU A 142 -13.70 5.83 11.87
CA GLU A 142 -15.04 5.45 12.35
C GLU A 142 -16.07 5.41 11.21
N MET A 143 -15.83 6.14 10.11
CA MET A 143 -16.69 6.14 8.93
C MET A 143 -16.39 5.00 7.92
N LEU A 144 -15.32 4.24 8.15
CA LEU A 144 -14.84 3.18 7.26
C LEU A 144 -15.08 1.76 7.81
N ASP A 145 -15.48 1.65 9.07
CA ASP A 145 -15.96 0.41 9.71
C ASP A 145 -17.49 0.32 9.62
#